data_AF-A0A7G9YJU7-F1
#
_entry.id   AF-A0A7G9YJU7-F1
#
_cell.length_a   1.000
_cell.length_b   1.000
_cell.length_c   1.000
_cell.angle_alpha   90.00
_cell.angle_beta   90.00
_cell.angle_gamma   90.00
#
_symmetry.space_group_name_H-M   'P 1'
#
loop_
_entity.id
_entity.type
_entity.pdbx_description
1 polymer ?
#
loop_
_entity_poly.entity_id
_entity_poly.type
_entity_poly.pdbx_seq_one_letter_code
_entity_poly.pdbx_strand_id
1 'polypeptide(L)'
;MILQVMKDVEESSLSTNQYFKEKKAPFSQAQYYLYKKILKEKGIQGLSDQRCEGNNLRFTDDMKNFVFGLLEHNRSMSTTQVRNAIKNRFEITISDTTIKDFRRENDLSWVRPKIKHISTGESGAAEIPIALALGTGLIDAIADSITHCIEDKKESGVFENSARLEKDHTDPMALP
;
A
#
# COMPACT_ATOMS: atom_id res chain seq x y z
N MET A 1 16.98 38.68 15.45
CA MET A 1 17.52 37.98 16.63
C MET A 1 18.89 37.32 16.35
N ILE A 2 19.01 36.42 15.36
CA ILE A 2 20.28 35.71 15.07
C ILE A 2 21.42 36.67 14.71
N LEU A 3 21.19 37.62 13.81
CA LEU A 3 22.19 38.61 13.39
C LEU A 3 22.71 39.47 14.53
N GLN A 4 21.84 39.84 15.48
CA GLN A 4 22.23 40.66 16.64
C GLN A 4 23.23 39.90 17.50
N VAL A 5 22.94 38.63 17.82
CA VAL A 5 23.84 37.80 18.62
C VAL A 5 25.15 37.53 17.89
N MET A 6 25.13 37.33 16.57
CA MET A 6 26.36 37.18 15.78
C MET A 6 27.23 38.44 15.85
N LYS A 7 26.62 39.63 15.74
CA LYS A 7 27.31 40.90 15.88
C LYS A 7 27.87 41.09 17.29
N ASP A 8 27.09 40.77 18.32
CA ASP A 8 27.51 40.87 19.71
C ASP A 8 28.70 39.94 20.02
N VAL A 9 28.76 38.75 19.40
CA VAL A 9 29.91 37.83 19.51
C VAL A 9 31.15 38.44 18.85
N GLU A 10 31.01 39.05 17.68
CA GLU A 10 32.12 39.63 16.91
C GLU A 10 32.65 40.94 17.52
N GLU A 11 31.79 41.72 18.15
CA GLU A 11 32.16 42.96 18.86
C GLU A 11 32.63 42.70 20.29
N SER A 12 32.37 41.51 20.84
CA SER A 12 32.87 41.16 22.17
C SER A 12 34.38 40.96 22.17
N SER A 13 35.04 41.40 23.24
CA SER A 13 36.44 41.10 23.51
C SER A 13 36.68 39.65 23.98
N LEU A 14 35.62 38.82 24.04
CA LEU A 14 35.66 37.45 24.53
C LEU A 14 35.91 36.49 23.38
N SER A 15 36.60 35.37 23.65
CA SER A 15 36.62 34.28 22.68
C SER A 15 35.20 33.71 22.50
N THR A 16 34.88 33.23 21.29
CA THR A 16 33.56 32.63 21.02
C THR A 16 33.19 31.55 22.05
N ASN A 17 34.14 30.74 22.51
CA ASN A 17 33.88 29.72 23.54
C ASN A 17 33.46 30.35 24.88
N GLN A 18 34.19 31.39 25.33
CA GLN A 18 33.85 32.12 26.56
C GLN A 18 32.51 32.84 26.45
N TYR A 19 32.23 33.46 25.31
CA TYR A 19 30.95 34.14 25.07
C TYR A 19 29.77 33.18 25.28
N PHE A 20 29.78 32.00 24.66
CA PHE A 20 28.68 31.03 24.80
C PHE A 20 28.63 30.30 26.15
N LYS A 21 29.69 30.39 26.97
CA LYS A 21 29.70 29.91 28.36
C LYS A 21 29.14 30.93 29.33
N GLU A 22 29.48 32.21 29.15
CA GLU A 22 29.16 33.28 30.08
C GLU A 22 27.84 34.01 29.74
N LYS A 23 27.50 34.10 28.45
CA LYS A 23 26.29 34.75 27.97
C LYS A 23 25.22 33.72 27.61
N LYS A 24 24.00 33.98 28.07
CA LYS A 24 22.82 33.17 27.72
C LYS A 24 22.37 33.52 26.30
N ALA A 25 22.99 32.88 25.31
CA ALA A 25 22.63 33.04 23.90
C ALA A 25 21.39 32.20 23.54
N PRO A 26 20.56 32.64 22.59
CA PRO A 26 19.37 31.91 22.15
C PRO A 26 19.67 30.69 21.27
N PHE A 27 20.94 30.43 20.95
CA PHE A 27 21.41 29.27 20.21
C PHE A 27 22.81 28.86 20.68
N SER A 28 23.20 27.64 20.34
CA SER A 28 24.48 27.04 20.73
C SER A 28 25.66 27.53 19.88
N GLN A 29 26.88 27.33 20.39
CA GLN A 29 28.11 27.61 19.65
C GLN A 29 28.21 26.86 18.31
N ALA A 30 27.70 25.62 18.24
CA ALA A 30 27.66 24.87 16.98
C ALA A 30 26.75 25.56 15.95
N GLN A 31 25.58 26.05 16.38
CA GLN A 31 24.67 26.81 15.54
C GLN A 31 25.27 28.14 15.10
N TYR A 32 26.08 28.80 15.94
CA TYR A 32 26.83 30.00 15.56
C TYR A 32 27.73 29.77 14.33
N TYR A 33 28.55 28.72 14.32
CA TYR A 33 29.42 28.42 13.18
C TYR A 33 28.61 28.04 11.93
N LEU A 34 27.49 27.33 12.11
CA LEU A 34 26.57 27.03 11.03
C LEU A 34 25.98 28.31 10.41
N TYR A 35 25.50 29.24 11.23
CA TYR A 35 24.98 30.52 10.75
C TYR A 35 26.05 31.38 10.09
N LYS A 36 27.28 31.37 10.62
CA LYS A 36 28.42 32.06 9.99
C LYS A 36 28.74 31.50 8.60
N LYS A 37 28.68 30.18 8.43
CA LYS A 37 28.82 29.52 7.12
C LYS A 37 27.70 29.91 6.17
N ILE A 38 26.44 29.81 6.61
CA ILE A 38 25.26 30.17 5.79
C ILE A 38 25.29 31.63 5.38
N LEU A 39 25.65 32.54 6.29
CA LEU A 39 25.76 33.97 6.02
C LEU A 39 26.82 34.26 4.94
N LYS A 40 27.94 33.52 4.95
CA LYS A 40 28.99 33.63 3.93
C LYS A 40 28.56 33.11 2.56
N GLU A 41 27.80 32.01 2.53
CA GLU A 41 27.39 31.34 1.29
C GLU A 41 26.16 31.98 0.64
N LYS A 42 25.17 32.38 1.44
CA LYS A 42 23.83 32.77 1.00
C LYS A 42 23.41 34.17 1.45
N GLY A 43 24.29 34.90 2.13
CA GLY A 43 24.00 36.22 2.68
C GLY A 43 22.92 36.19 3.77
N ILE A 44 22.39 37.37 4.10
CA ILE A 44 21.37 37.53 5.16
C ILE A 44 20.09 36.74 4.82
N GLN A 45 19.75 36.63 3.54
CA GLN A 45 18.58 35.89 3.07
C GLN A 45 18.64 34.40 3.47
N GLY A 46 19.84 33.80 3.51
CA GLY A 46 20.02 32.42 3.95
C GLY A 46 19.76 32.17 5.44
N LEU A 47 19.75 33.23 6.26
CA LEU A 47 19.39 33.16 7.69
C LEU A 47 17.92 33.44 7.95
N SER A 48 17.16 33.83 6.92
CA SER A 48 15.71 33.98 7.02
C SER A 48 15.06 32.63 7.34
N ASP A 49 13.98 32.65 8.12
CA ASP A 49 13.22 31.44 8.39
C ASP A 49 12.51 30.97 7.12
N GLN A 50 13.15 30.04 6.41
CA GLN A 50 12.61 29.42 5.21
C GLN A 50 11.44 28.47 5.51
N ARG A 51 11.04 28.28 6.78
CA ARG A 51 9.79 27.54 7.10
C ARG A 51 8.57 28.20 6.47
N CYS A 52 8.61 29.52 6.26
CA CYS A 52 7.56 30.29 5.59
C CYS A 52 7.63 30.21 4.06
N GLU A 53 8.76 29.75 3.48
CA GLU A 53 8.95 29.60 2.02
C GLU A 53 8.43 28.24 1.51
N GLY A 54 7.42 27.67 2.18
CA GLY A 54 6.56 26.64 1.59
C GLY A 54 7.18 25.26 1.43
N ASN A 55 8.23 24.90 2.19
CA ASN A 55 8.93 23.64 1.98
C ASN A 55 9.14 22.80 3.26
N ASN A 56 8.02 22.46 3.92
CA ASN A 56 7.98 21.28 4.80
C ASN A 56 6.56 20.72 5.11
N LEU A 57 5.49 21.36 4.66
CA LEU A 57 4.20 20.67 4.55
C LEU A 57 4.21 19.91 3.22
N ARG A 58 4.68 18.65 3.24
CA ARG A 58 4.52 17.75 2.08
C ARG A 58 3.07 17.67 1.60
N PHE A 59 2.12 18.06 2.43
CA PHE A 59 0.69 17.99 2.18
C PHE A 59 0.09 19.40 2.00
N THR A 60 0.10 19.87 0.76
CA THR A 60 -0.38 21.20 0.35
C THR A 60 -1.91 21.30 0.41
N ASP A 61 -2.46 22.51 0.37
CA ASP A 61 -3.92 22.70 0.44
C ASP A 61 -4.66 22.09 -0.76
N ASP A 62 -4.06 22.13 -1.96
CA ASP A 62 -4.61 21.43 -3.14
C ASP A 62 -4.69 19.92 -2.93
N MET A 63 -3.66 19.33 -2.31
CA MET A 63 -3.67 17.92 -1.95
C MET A 63 -4.71 17.62 -0.87
N LYS A 64 -4.86 18.49 0.14
CA LYS A 64 -5.88 18.33 1.18
C LYS A 64 -7.27 18.36 0.57
N ASN A 65 -7.57 19.32 -0.30
CA ASN A 65 -8.84 19.43 -1.01
C ASN A 65 -9.12 18.20 -1.87
N PHE A 66 -8.11 17.70 -2.59
CA PHE A 66 -8.21 16.46 -3.34
C PHE A 66 -8.52 15.25 -2.45
N VAL A 67 -7.78 15.07 -1.35
CA VAL A 67 -7.97 13.95 -0.42
C VAL A 67 -9.32 14.06 0.28
N PHE A 68 -9.75 15.28 0.62
CA PHE A 68 -11.07 15.53 1.20
C PHE A 68 -12.17 15.01 0.28
N GLY A 69 -12.22 15.46 -0.97
CA GLY A 69 -13.23 15.00 -1.93
C GLY A 69 -13.15 13.49 -2.21
N LEU A 70 -11.93 12.94 -2.32
CA LEU A 70 -11.73 11.50 -2.51
C LEU A 70 -12.33 10.67 -1.35
N LEU A 71 -12.10 11.12 -0.12
CA LEU A 71 -12.56 10.43 1.09
C LEU A 71 -14.02 10.72 1.42
N GLU A 72 -14.55 11.87 1.05
CA GLU A 72 -15.96 12.19 1.17
C GLU A 72 -16.80 11.19 0.35
N HIS A 73 -16.39 10.89 -0.88
CA HIS A 73 -17.05 9.92 -1.74
C HIS A 73 -16.74 8.46 -1.40
N ASN A 74 -15.53 8.17 -0.90
CA ASN A 74 -15.13 6.80 -0.58
C ASN A 74 -14.31 6.71 0.72
N ARG A 75 -15.02 6.82 1.85
CA ARG A 75 -14.42 6.72 3.20
C ARG A 75 -13.73 5.38 3.49
N SER A 76 -14.05 4.33 2.72
CA SER A 76 -13.52 2.98 2.91
C SER A 76 -12.13 2.75 2.31
N MET A 77 -11.60 3.71 1.54
CA MET A 77 -10.25 3.62 0.99
C MET A 77 -9.21 3.46 2.10
N SER A 78 -8.21 2.61 1.90
CA SER A 78 -7.10 2.46 2.82
C SER A 78 -6.12 3.64 2.72
N THR A 79 -5.30 3.85 3.75
CA THR A 79 -4.25 4.89 3.74
C THR A 79 -3.29 4.72 2.56
N THR A 80 -2.95 3.47 2.23
CA THR A 80 -2.10 3.15 1.07
C THR A 80 -2.75 3.54 -0.25
N GLN A 81 -4.06 3.30 -0.41
CA GLN A 81 -4.79 3.71 -1.62
C GLN A 81 -4.83 5.22 -1.77
N VAL A 82 -5.06 5.95 -0.68
CA VAL A 82 -5.02 7.42 -0.66
C VAL A 82 -3.63 7.93 -1.02
N ARG A 83 -2.57 7.36 -0.43
CA ARG A 83 -1.20 7.71 -0.77
C ARG A 83 -0.92 7.52 -2.27
N ASN A 84 -1.32 6.38 -2.82
CA ASN A 84 -1.13 6.09 -4.25
C ASN A 84 -1.90 7.08 -5.13
N ALA A 85 -3.13 7.46 -4.74
CA ALA A 85 -3.91 8.47 -5.45
C ALA A 85 -3.20 9.85 -5.44
N ILE A 86 -2.63 10.25 -4.30
CA ILE A 86 -1.84 11.49 -4.20
C ILE A 86 -0.59 11.41 -5.08
N LYS A 87 0.15 10.30 -5.02
CA LYS A 87 1.36 10.08 -5.83
C LYS A 87 1.04 10.14 -7.33
N ASN A 88 -0.06 9.53 -7.76
CA ASN A 88 -0.44 9.51 -9.17
C ASN A 88 -0.85 10.89 -9.69
N ARG A 89 -1.43 11.75 -8.83
CA ARG A 89 -1.93 13.06 -9.24
C ARG A 89 -0.88 14.17 -9.12
N PHE A 90 -0.04 14.11 -8.09
CA PHE A 90 0.88 15.19 -7.72
C PHE A 90 2.35 14.78 -7.77
N GLU A 91 2.65 13.53 -8.14
CA GLU A 91 4.02 12.96 -8.18
C GLU A 91 4.79 13.03 -6.86
N ILE A 92 4.07 13.26 -5.75
CA ILE A 92 4.63 13.42 -4.41
C ILE A 92 4.10 12.31 -3.50
N THR A 93 4.99 11.81 -2.63
CA THR A 93 4.63 10.78 -1.64
C THR A 93 4.45 11.39 -0.25
N ILE A 94 3.30 11.09 0.35
CA ILE A 94 2.93 11.52 1.71
C ILE A 94 3.08 10.35 2.70
N SER A 95 3.43 10.65 3.94
CA SER A 95 3.50 9.66 5.01
C SER A 95 2.11 9.13 5.38
N ASP A 96 2.02 7.89 5.85
CA ASP A 96 0.72 7.34 6.31
C ASP A 96 0.19 8.12 7.52
N THR A 97 1.09 8.57 8.39
CA THR A 97 0.75 9.35 9.59
C THR A 97 0.05 10.64 9.21
N THR A 98 0.58 11.39 8.24
CA THR A 98 -0.05 12.62 7.74
C THR A 98 -1.46 12.38 7.21
N ILE A 99 -1.68 11.28 6.49
CA ILE A 99 -3.02 10.93 5.96
C ILE A 99 -3.98 10.53 7.10
N LYS A 100 -3.48 9.82 8.12
CA LYS A 100 -4.28 9.44 9.31
C LYS A 100 -4.65 10.67 10.14
N ASP A 101 -3.71 11.58 10.35
CA ASP A 101 -3.94 12.83 11.07
C ASP A 101 -4.97 13.69 10.34
N PHE A 102 -4.85 13.83 9.02
CA PHE A 102 -5.84 14.53 8.20
C PHE A 102 -7.24 13.94 8.32
N ARG A 103 -7.37 12.61 8.32
CA ARG A 103 -8.66 11.94 8.53
C ARG A 103 -9.27 12.26 9.88
N ARG A 104 -8.44 12.30 10.92
CA ARG A 104 -8.88 12.62 12.29
C ARG A 104 -9.32 14.08 12.41
N GLU A 105 -8.60 14.99 11.78
CA GLU A 105 -8.89 16.44 11.81
C GLU A 105 -10.15 16.83 11.03
N ASN A 106 -10.56 16.03 10.03
CA ASN A 106 -11.67 16.33 9.14
C ASN A 106 -12.87 15.37 9.31
N ASP A 107 -12.93 14.59 10.39
CA ASP A 107 -14.00 13.60 10.65
C ASP A 107 -14.22 12.59 9.50
N LEU A 108 -13.13 12.26 8.79
CA LEU A 108 -13.07 11.30 7.68
C LEU A 108 -12.50 9.96 8.14
N SER A 109 -12.94 9.52 9.32
CA SER A 109 -12.54 8.24 9.90
C SER A 109 -12.82 7.09 8.93
N TRP A 110 -11.93 6.10 8.93
CA TRP A 110 -12.05 4.96 8.03
C TRP A 110 -13.32 4.17 8.37
N VAL A 111 -14.22 4.06 7.39
CA VAL A 111 -15.44 3.26 7.52
C VAL A 111 -15.15 1.91 6.91
N ARG A 112 -15.33 0.83 7.70
CA ARG A 112 -15.22 -0.52 7.19
C ARG A 112 -16.18 -0.65 5.98
N PRO A 113 -15.69 -1.03 4.79
CA PRO A 113 -16.57 -1.23 3.67
C PRO A 113 -17.62 -2.25 4.07
N LYS A 114 -18.90 -1.91 3.91
CA LYS A 114 -19.99 -2.88 4.04
C LYS A 114 -19.69 -3.95 2.99
N ILE A 115 -19.19 -5.09 3.44
CA ILE A 115 -19.17 -6.30 2.63
C ILE A 115 -20.64 -6.50 2.29
N LYS A 116 -21.03 -6.23 1.04
CA LYS A 116 -22.29 -6.78 0.55
C LYS A 116 -22.08 -8.27 0.70
N HIS A 117 -22.68 -8.85 1.73
CA HIS A 117 -22.98 -10.26 1.69
C HIS A 117 -23.72 -10.41 0.37
N ILE A 118 -23.05 -10.99 -0.61
CA ILE A 118 -23.74 -11.56 -1.74
C ILE A 118 -24.58 -12.62 -1.04
N SER A 119 -25.85 -12.30 -0.79
CA SER A 119 -26.83 -13.32 -0.52
C SER A 119 -26.64 -14.30 -1.67
N THR A 120 -26.24 -15.52 -1.34
CA THR A 120 -26.41 -16.68 -2.20
C THR A 120 -27.91 -16.89 -2.38
N GLY A 121 -28.56 -15.93 -3.05
CA GLY A 121 -29.77 -16.16 -3.79
C GLY A 121 -29.34 -16.94 -5.02
N GLU A 122 -30.07 -18.02 -5.27
CA GLU A 122 -30.02 -18.88 -6.46
C GLU A 122 -29.43 -18.14 -7.66
N SER A 123 -28.14 -18.36 -7.92
CA SER A 123 -27.41 -17.63 -8.95
C SER A 123 -26.54 -18.60 -9.71
N GLY A 124 -26.64 -18.53 -11.03
CA GLY A 124 -25.94 -19.31 -12.06
C GLY A 124 -24.42 -19.16 -12.04
N ALA A 125 -23.80 -19.41 -10.88
CA ALA A 125 -22.36 -19.44 -10.71
C ALA A 125 -21.70 -20.61 -11.47
N ALA A 126 -22.49 -21.59 -11.90
CA ALA A 126 -22.05 -22.65 -12.80
C ALA A 126 -22.06 -22.21 -14.27
N GLU A 127 -22.80 -21.18 -14.66
CA GLU A 127 -22.97 -20.80 -16.07
C GLU A 127 -21.67 -20.26 -16.65
N ILE A 128 -20.91 -19.47 -15.88
CA ILE A 128 -19.61 -18.94 -16.33
C ILE A 128 -18.60 -20.07 -16.56
N PRO A 129 -18.31 -20.97 -15.59
CA PRO A 129 -17.38 -22.06 -15.83
C PRO A 129 -17.89 -23.06 -16.88
N ILE A 130 -19.21 -23.31 -16.99
CA ILE A 130 -19.78 -24.19 -18.04
C ILE A 130 -19.63 -23.56 -19.42
N ALA A 131 -19.99 -22.28 -19.59
CA ALA A 131 -19.84 -21.57 -20.86
C ALA A 131 -18.37 -21.48 -21.28
N LEU A 132 -17.45 -21.30 -20.32
CA LEU A 132 -16.01 -21.32 -20.60
C LEU A 132 -15.56 -22.71 -21.06
N ALA A 133 -15.99 -23.78 -20.40
CA ALA A 133 -15.63 -25.15 -20.77
C ALA A 133 -16.16 -25.53 -22.16
N LEU A 134 -17.39 -25.11 -22.50
CA LEU A 134 -17.99 -25.32 -23.82
C LEU A 134 -17.32 -24.45 -24.90
N GLY A 135 -17.08 -23.16 -24.63
CA GLY A 135 -16.49 -22.24 -25.61
C GLY A 135 -15.00 -22.49 -25.89
N THR A 136 -14.29 -23.16 -24.98
CA THR A 136 -12.87 -23.51 -25.16
C THR A 136 -12.67 -24.90 -25.77
N GLY A 137 -13.74 -25.67 -25.98
CA GLY A 137 -13.64 -27.07 -26.43
C GLY A 137 -13.03 -28.01 -25.37
N LEU A 138 -12.95 -27.57 -24.11
CA LEU A 138 -12.36 -28.35 -23.03
C LEU A 138 -13.12 -29.66 -22.79
N ILE A 139 -14.45 -29.63 -22.95
CA ILE A 139 -15.29 -30.82 -22.82
C ILE A 139 -14.95 -31.84 -23.91
N ASP A 140 -14.79 -31.38 -25.15
CA ASP A 140 -14.45 -32.25 -26.28
C ASP A 140 -13.04 -32.84 -26.11
N ALA A 141 -12.07 -32.02 -25.72
CA ALA A 141 -10.70 -32.49 -25.46
C ALA A 141 -10.62 -33.55 -24.35
N ILE A 142 -11.44 -33.42 -23.30
CA ILE A 142 -11.54 -34.43 -22.24
C ILE A 142 -12.20 -35.70 -22.78
N ALA A 143 -13.29 -35.58 -23.54
CA ALA A 143 -14.00 -36.72 -24.12
C ALA A 143 -13.12 -37.51 -25.09
N ASP A 144 -12.38 -36.82 -25.97
CA ASP A 144 -11.43 -37.43 -26.90
C ASP A 144 -10.30 -38.14 -26.16
N SER A 145 -9.75 -37.51 -25.11
CA SER A 145 -8.69 -38.13 -24.29
C SER A 145 -9.18 -39.38 -23.57
N ILE A 146 -10.42 -39.39 -23.06
CA ILE A 146 -11.01 -40.58 -22.44
C ILE A 146 -11.23 -41.67 -23.48
N THR A 147 -11.76 -41.31 -24.65
CA THR A 147 -12.04 -42.26 -25.74
C THR A 147 -10.75 -42.91 -26.23
N HIS A 148 -9.71 -42.13 -26.47
CA HIS A 148 -8.38 -42.62 -26.82
C HIS A 148 -7.81 -43.55 -25.76
N CYS A 149 -7.92 -43.19 -24.47
CA CYS A 149 -7.50 -44.06 -23.37
C CYS A 149 -8.27 -45.40 -23.33
N ILE A 150 -9.55 -45.40 -23.69
CA ILE A 150 -10.37 -46.61 -23.74
C ILE A 150 -9.98 -47.46 -24.96
N GLU A 151 -9.76 -46.85 -26.12
CA GLU A 151 -9.34 -47.53 -27.34
C GLU A 151 -7.93 -48.13 -27.20
N ASP A 152 -6.96 -47.39 -26.67
CA ASP A 152 -5.61 -47.90 -26.34
C ASP A 152 -5.67 -49.12 -25.42
N LYS A 153 -6.56 -49.08 -24.41
CA LYS A 153 -6.75 -50.20 -23.47
C LYS A 153 -7.45 -51.41 -24.10
N LYS A 154 -8.29 -51.17 -25.11
CA LYS A 154 -8.95 -52.22 -25.88
C LYS A 154 -7.97 -52.89 -26.86
N GLU A 155 -7.11 -52.10 -27.51
CA GLU A 155 -6.07 -52.61 -28.42
C GLU A 155 -4.93 -53.32 -27.68
N SER A 156 -4.60 -52.90 -26.46
CA SER A 156 -3.60 -53.57 -25.61
C SER A 156 -4.09 -54.87 -24.93
N GLY A 157 -5.33 -55.31 -25.22
CA GLY A 157 -5.87 -56.59 -24.74
C GLY A 157 -6.12 -56.68 -23.23
N VAL A 158 -5.98 -55.56 -22.50
CA VAL A 158 -6.12 -55.51 -21.03
C VAL A 158 -7.53 -55.90 -20.57
N PHE A 159 -8.55 -55.56 -21.36
CA PHE A 159 -9.94 -55.91 -21.06
C PHE A 159 -10.24 -57.41 -21.16
N GLU A 160 -9.54 -58.17 -22.01
CA GLU A 160 -9.70 -59.64 -22.08
C GLU A 160 -9.08 -60.34 -20.86
N ASN A 161 -8.01 -59.77 -20.29
CA ASN A 161 -7.37 -60.30 -19.09
C ASN A 161 -8.19 -60.06 -17.82
N SER A 162 -8.98 -58.98 -17.74
CA SER A 162 -9.85 -58.72 -16.58
C SER A 162 -11.10 -59.62 -16.52
N ALA A 163 -11.58 -60.17 -17.64
CA ALA A 163 -12.72 -61.08 -17.66
C ALA A 163 -12.37 -62.51 -17.16
N ARG A 164 -11.07 -62.82 -17.02
CA ARG A 164 -10.57 -64.09 -16.49
C ARG A 164 -10.23 -64.05 -15.00
N LEU A 165 -10.30 -62.89 -14.35
CA LEU A 165 -10.12 -62.78 -12.90
C LEU A 165 -11.47 -62.99 -12.23
N GLU A 166 -11.54 -64.10 -11.50
CA GLU A 166 -12.70 -64.71 -10.87
C GLU A 166 -13.56 -63.76 -10.02
N LYS A 167 -14.86 -64.12 -9.95
CA LYS A 167 -15.79 -63.67 -8.92
C LYS A 167 -15.30 -64.11 -7.54
N ASP A 168 -14.44 -63.30 -6.92
CA ASP A 168 -14.32 -63.31 -5.48
C ASP A 168 -15.49 -62.49 -4.92
N HIS A 169 -16.53 -63.18 -4.45
CA HIS A 169 -17.09 -62.91 -3.13
C HIS A 169 -18.04 -64.04 -2.73
N THR A 170 -17.57 -64.74 -1.71
CA THR A 170 -18.20 -65.80 -0.93
C THR A 170 -19.48 -65.29 -0.27
N ASP A 171 -20.54 -66.08 -0.38
CA ASP A 171 -21.83 -65.90 0.30
C ASP A 171 -21.67 -66.03 1.82
N PRO A 172 -22.06 -65.05 2.66
CA PRO A 172 -22.19 -65.27 4.09
C PRO A 172 -23.61 -65.76 4.41
N MET A 173 -23.69 -67.08 4.55
CA MET A 173 -24.50 -67.85 5.49
C MET A 173 -25.69 -67.15 6.15
N ALA A 174 -26.85 -67.74 5.86
CA ALA A 174 -28.11 -67.58 6.58
C ALA A 174 -28.06 -68.04 8.05
N LEU A 175 -29.11 -67.59 8.75
CA LEU A 175 -29.76 -68.15 9.96
C LEU A 175 -29.40 -67.49 11.30
N PRO A 176 -30.32 -67.55 12.29
CA PRO A 176 -31.77 -67.40 12.22
C PRO A 176 -32.33 -66.34 13.19
#